data_AF-A0A9E5KYL5-F1
#
_entry.id   AF-A0A9E5KYL5-F1
#
_cell.length_a   1.000
_cell.length_b   1.000
_cell.length_c   1.000
_cell.angle_alpha   90.00
_cell.angle_beta   90.00
_cell.angle_gamma   90.00
#
_symmetry.space_group_name_H-M   'P 1'
#
loop_
_entity.id
_entity.type
_entity.pdbx_description
1 polymer ?
#
loop_
_entity_poly.entity_id
_entity_poly.type
_entity_poly.pdbx_seq_one_letter_code
_entity_poly.pdbx_strand_id
1 'polypeptide(L)'
;MLARFTVGNFLSFNENQSLCLVAGSEERDTERLFKTEGLDLLKFASIFGANASGKSNVIKAMAFAQHLVLQGVGSIAAVNQFYRLNPANEEKPSYFEFEIVIDGLCYAYGFEVLIAQKRITEEWLYALSSEKERPLFTRNCIDGSYAYEPSLVPDSLRARFEICLSAMQQAHNVLFLHHIVTDKPALYEEEGALSLFFELHRWFVALTLANPSSSLSGYSLMAIKQPQEMGRAITHFATGISFVHFKPIGFEQVEQLV
;
A
#
# COMPACT_ATOMS: atom_id res chain seq x y z
N MET A 1 -5.83 -5.09 3.50
CA MET A 1 -5.16 -4.99 4.82
C MET A 1 -3.65 -5.14 4.62
N LEU A 2 -2.79 -4.47 5.39
CA LEU A 2 -1.33 -4.70 5.33
C LEU A 2 -0.95 -5.95 6.13
N ALA A 3 -0.24 -6.89 5.51
CA ALA A 3 0.33 -8.06 6.18
C ALA A 3 1.82 -7.86 6.48
N ARG A 4 2.59 -7.35 5.51
CA ARG A 4 4.01 -7.05 5.66
C ARG A 4 4.41 -5.88 4.79
N PHE A 5 5.36 -5.07 5.27
CA PHE A 5 6.08 -4.11 4.45
C PHE A 5 7.57 -4.35 4.60
N THR A 6 8.29 -4.48 3.49
CA THR A 6 9.74 -4.67 3.45
C THR A 6 10.39 -3.51 2.69
N VAL A 7 11.48 -3.00 3.25
CA VAL A 7 12.30 -1.94 2.65
C VAL A 7 13.78 -2.27 2.74
N GLY A 8 14.53 -1.99 1.67
CA GLY A 8 15.97 -2.14 1.61
C GLY A 8 16.64 -0.96 0.91
N ASN A 9 17.90 -0.69 1.26
CA ASN A 9 18.68 0.43 0.73
C ASN A 9 17.92 1.76 0.68
N PHE A 10 17.37 2.20 1.82
CA PHE A 10 16.58 3.44 1.91
C PHE A 10 16.79 4.15 3.24
N LEU A 11 17.21 5.41 3.21
CA LEU A 11 17.51 6.25 4.38
C LEU A 11 18.41 5.54 5.41
N SER A 12 17.83 5.00 6.48
CA SER A 12 18.55 4.31 7.56
C SER A 12 18.60 2.78 7.38
N PHE A 13 17.92 2.23 6.38
CA PHE A 13 17.87 0.80 6.10
C PHE A 13 18.91 0.46 5.03
N ASN A 14 20.00 -0.20 5.43
CA ASN A 14 20.99 -0.71 4.48
C ASN A 14 20.47 -2.00 3.83
N GLU A 15 20.26 -3.03 4.65
CA GLU A 15 19.70 -4.32 4.26
C GLU A 15 18.18 -4.31 4.31
N ASN A 16 17.55 -5.32 3.71
CA ASN A 16 16.10 -5.51 3.77
C ASN A 16 15.63 -5.68 5.23
N GLN A 17 14.63 -4.90 5.62
CA GLN A 17 13.98 -4.96 6.92
C GLN A 17 12.47 -4.97 6.73
N SER A 18 11.76 -5.74 7.57
CA SER A 18 10.32 -5.93 7.43
C SER A 18 9.54 -5.56 8.68
N LEU A 19 8.44 -4.84 8.50
CA LEU A 19 7.35 -4.73 9.46
C LEU A 19 6.33 -5.82 9.14
N CYS A 20 6.10 -6.76 10.07
CA CYS A 20 5.19 -7.89 9.89
C CYS A 20 4.00 -7.81 10.85
N LEU A 21 2.79 -7.88 10.32
CA LEU A 21 1.52 -7.91 11.04
C LEU A 21 0.87 -9.31 10.99
N VAL A 22 1.54 -10.31 10.43
CA VAL A 22 1.08 -11.71 10.49
C VAL A 22 1.11 -12.17 11.95
N ALA A 23 -0.01 -12.68 12.43
CA ALA A 23 -0.18 -13.16 13.79
C ALA A 23 0.64 -14.43 14.03
N GLY A 24 1.30 -14.48 15.18
CA GLY A 24 1.99 -15.66 15.68
C GLY A 24 1.02 -16.77 16.06
N SER A 25 1.56 -17.97 16.25
CA SER A 25 0.78 -19.16 16.64
C SER A 25 0.02 -19.00 17.96
N GLU A 26 0.56 -18.20 18.90
CA GLU A 26 -0.04 -17.97 20.21
C GLU A 26 -1.24 -17.00 20.20
N GLU A 27 -1.43 -16.25 19.11
CA GLU A 27 -2.46 -15.21 19.01
C GLU A 27 -3.71 -15.65 18.22
N ARG A 28 -3.67 -16.85 17.62
CA ARG A 28 -4.65 -17.36 16.63
C ARG A 28 -6.08 -17.53 17.15
N ASP A 29 -6.26 -17.69 18.46
CA ASP A 29 -7.57 -17.94 19.09
C ASP A 29 -8.29 -16.68 19.59
N THR A 30 -7.89 -15.50 19.12
CA THR A 30 -8.53 -14.24 19.54
C THR A 30 -9.50 -13.69 18.47
N GLU A 31 -10.70 -13.27 18.88
CA GLU A 31 -11.66 -12.51 18.05
C GLU A 31 -11.08 -11.15 17.56
N ARG A 32 -9.90 -10.78 18.05
CA ARG A 32 -9.20 -9.53 17.75
C ARG A 32 -8.42 -9.59 16.44
N LEU A 33 -8.25 -10.77 15.84
CA LEU A 33 -7.55 -10.93 14.57
C LEU A 33 -8.41 -10.55 13.36
N PHE A 34 -7.73 -10.17 12.28
CA PHE A 34 -8.31 -10.07 10.95
C PHE A 34 -8.03 -11.39 10.24
N LYS A 35 -9.07 -12.23 10.11
CA LYS A 35 -9.00 -13.55 9.49
C LYS A 35 -9.01 -13.42 7.96
N THR A 36 -8.18 -14.20 7.28
CA THR A 36 -8.14 -14.30 5.81
C THR A 36 -8.09 -15.77 5.41
N GLU A 37 -8.13 -16.09 4.11
CA GLU A 37 -8.08 -17.48 3.66
C GLU A 37 -6.71 -18.17 3.93
N GLY A 38 -5.64 -17.39 4.13
CA GLY A 38 -4.30 -17.94 4.32
C GLY A 38 -3.60 -17.50 5.61
N LEU A 39 -3.72 -16.23 5.99
CA LEU A 39 -2.97 -15.64 7.11
C LEU A 39 -3.89 -14.91 8.08
N ASP A 40 -3.66 -15.12 9.37
CA ASP A 40 -4.26 -14.31 10.41
C ASP A 40 -3.43 -13.04 10.61
N LEU A 41 -4.08 -11.87 10.63
CA LEU A 41 -3.39 -10.58 10.75
C LEU A 41 -3.77 -9.84 12.04
N LEU A 42 -2.79 -9.18 12.63
CA LEU A 42 -2.96 -8.21 13.71
C LEU A 42 -3.60 -6.93 13.14
N LYS A 43 -4.58 -6.37 13.85
CA LYS A 43 -5.25 -5.11 13.47
C LYS A 43 -4.45 -3.86 13.85
N PHE A 44 -3.42 -4.02 14.69
CA PHE A 44 -2.63 -2.93 15.25
C PHE A 44 -1.20 -3.39 15.51
N ALA A 45 -0.25 -2.50 15.25
CA ALA A 45 1.16 -2.67 15.62
C ALA A 45 1.72 -1.34 16.15
N SER A 46 2.69 -1.42 17.05
CA SER A 46 3.40 -0.26 17.58
C SER A 46 4.91 -0.49 17.48
N ILE A 47 5.64 0.54 17.03
CA ILE A 47 7.09 0.48 16.83
C ILE A 47 7.76 1.34 17.89
N PHE A 48 8.51 0.70 18.79
CA PHE A 48 9.30 1.39 19.83
C PHE A 48 10.79 1.32 19.51
N GLY A 49 11.56 2.28 20.02
CA GLY A 49 13.01 2.33 19.83
C GLY A 49 13.57 3.68 20.20
N ALA A 50 14.90 3.75 20.35
CA ALA A 50 15.62 4.97 20.69
C ALA A 50 15.41 6.10 19.66
N ASN A 51 15.74 7.34 20.03
CA ASN A 51 15.77 8.43 19.06
C ASN A 51 16.75 8.10 17.92
N ALA A 52 16.42 8.54 16.70
CA ALA A 52 17.17 8.23 15.47
C ALA A 52 17.27 6.74 15.08
N SER A 53 16.53 5.83 15.73
CA SER A 53 16.52 4.39 15.38
C SER A 53 15.79 4.04 14.07
N GLY A 54 15.41 5.03 13.25
CA GLY A 54 14.76 4.79 11.95
C GLY A 54 13.24 4.61 11.96
N LYS A 55 12.55 4.73 13.11
CA LYS A 55 11.08 4.55 13.18
C LYS A 55 10.31 5.40 12.17
N SER A 56 10.59 6.71 12.14
CA SER A 56 9.96 7.62 11.16
C SER A 56 10.37 7.32 9.72
N ASN A 57 11.51 6.65 9.50
CA ASN A 57 11.93 6.26 8.17
C ASN A 57 11.11 5.08 7.62
N VAL A 58 10.48 4.25 8.46
CA VAL A 58 9.50 3.24 8.01
C VAL A 58 8.32 3.95 7.31
N ILE A 59 7.75 4.97 7.95
CA ILE A 59 6.63 5.74 7.38
C ILE A 59 7.07 6.50 6.12
N LYS A 60 8.28 7.10 6.12
CA LYS A 60 8.84 7.74 4.92
C LYS A 60 9.06 6.76 3.77
N ALA A 61 9.46 5.52 4.05
CA ALA A 61 9.66 4.49 3.05
C ALA A 61 8.33 4.07 2.41
N MET A 62 7.30 3.82 3.23
CA MET A 62 5.96 3.55 2.73
C MET A 62 5.42 4.72 1.89
N ALA A 63 5.61 5.97 2.35
CA ALA A 63 5.15 7.16 1.65
C ALA A 63 5.87 7.36 0.32
N PHE A 64 7.18 7.12 0.30
CA PHE A 64 7.97 7.16 -0.92
C PHE A 64 7.49 6.09 -1.91
N ALA A 65 7.32 4.85 -1.47
CA ALA A 65 6.88 3.77 -2.34
C ALA A 65 5.44 3.99 -2.87
N GLN A 66 4.51 4.40 -1.99
CA GLN A 66 3.16 4.80 -2.39
C GLN A 66 3.19 5.93 -3.44
N HIS A 67 4.03 6.93 -3.24
CA HIS A 67 4.18 8.03 -4.20
C HIS A 67 4.67 7.53 -5.56
N LEU A 68 5.61 6.58 -5.62
CA LEU A 68 6.05 5.98 -6.89
C LEU A 68 4.95 5.18 -7.58
N VAL A 69 4.18 4.40 -6.82
CA VAL A 69 3.03 3.65 -7.36
C VAL A 69 1.98 4.59 -7.94
N LEU A 70 1.69 5.71 -7.26
CA LEU A 70 0.60 6.60 -7.64
C LEU A 70 0.99 7.70 -8.63
N GLN A 71 2.27 8.08 -8.71
CA GLN A 71 2.72 9.25 -9.48
C GLN A 71 3.94 8.97 -10.39
N GLY A 72 4.48 7.74 -10.37
CA GLY A 72 5.67 7.37 -11.14
C GLY A 72 6.97 8.00 -10.64
N VAL A 73 8.09 7.61 -11.25
CA VAL A 73 9.45 7.92 -10.77
C VAL A 73 9.94 9.31 -11.18
N GLY A 74 9.35 9.88 -12.24
CA GLY A 74 9.64 11.25 -12.67
C GLY A 74 9.34 12.31 -11.60
N SER A 75 8.39 12.02 -10.71
CA SER A 75 7.95 12.92 -9.64
C SER A 75 8.82 12.88 -8.37
N ILE A 76 9.90 12.08 -8.35
CA ILE A 76 10.85 12.05 -7.22
C ILE A 76 11.52 13.41 -7.06
N ALA A 77 11.35 14.05 -5.90
CA ALA A 77 11.99 15.32 -5.59
C ALA A 77 13.47 15.17 -5.23
N ALA A 78 13.85 14.11 -4.50
CA ALA A 78 15.20 13.92 -3.96
C ALA A 78 15.79 12.57 -4.41
N VAL A 79 16.98 12.62 -5.00
CA VAL A 79 17.69 11.43 -5.53
C VAL A 79 18.66 10.79 -4.53
N ASN A 80 18.77 11.35 -3.32
CA ASN A 80 19.69 10.91 -2.27
C ASN A 80 18.98 10.18 -1.11
N GLN A 81 17.87 9.51 -1.39
CA GLN A 81 17.06 8.82 -0.38
C GLN A 81 17.48 7.35 -0.14
N PHE A 82 18.51 6.86 -0.82
CA PHE A 82 19.14 5.55 -0.55
C PHE A 82 19.93 5.55 0.77
N TYR A 83 20.46 4.41 1.20
CA TYR A 83 21.29 4.34 2.41
C TYR A 83 22.70 4.91 2.14
N ARG A 84 22.96 6.10 2.70
CA ARG A 84 24.13 6.92 2.34
C ARG A 84 25.43 6.61 3.09
N LEU A 85 25.39 5.83 4.17
CA LEU A 85 26.61 5.51 4.94
C LEU A 85 27.49 4.49 4.20
N ASN A 86 26.98 3.86 3.15
CA ASN A 86 27.74 3.03 2.23
C ASN A 86 27.70 3.68 0.83
N PRO A 87 28.80 4.24 0.31
CA PRO A 87 28.83 4.86 -1.02
C PRO A 87 28.43 3.91 -2.16
N ALA A 88 28.69 2.60 -2.01
CA ALA A 88 28.34 1.61 -3.03
C ALA A 88 26.82 1.46 -3.23
N ASN A 89 26.02 1.94 -2.29
CA ASN A 89 24.56 1.84 -2.35
C ASN A 89 23.90 2.84 -3.29
N GLU A 90 24.63 3.86 -3.76
CA GLU A 90 24.14 4.78 -4.78
C GLU A 90 23.82 4.06 -6.11
N GLU A 91 24.61 3.03 -6.43
CA GLU A 91 24.47 2.19 -7.63
C GLU A 91 23.67 0.90 -7.37
N LYS A 92 23.11 0.74 -6.16
CA LYS A 92 22.26 -0.42 -5.84
C LYS A 92 20.79 -0.01 -5.84
N PRO A 93 19.90 -0.86 -6.38
CA PRO A 93 18.47 -0.59 -6.29
C PRO A 93 18.00 -0.53 -4.83
N SER A 94 17.04 0.36 -4.55
CA SER A 94 16.24 0.34 -3.34
C SER A 94 15.07 -0.61 -3.51
N TYR A 95 14.82 -1.42 -2.49
CA TYR A 95 13.80 -2.47 -2.49
C TYR A 95 12.56 -2.01 -1.73
N PHE A 96 11.38 -2.20 -2.31
CA PHE A 96 10.10 -1.96 -1.65
C PHE A 96 9.13 -3.08 -1.96
N GLU A 97 8.51 -3.65 -0.93
CA GLU A 97 7.50 -4.69 -1.10
C GLU A 97 6.40 -4.58 -0.05
N PHE A 98 5.16 -4.78 -0.50
CA PHE A 98 3.96 -4.79 0.30
C PHE A 98 3.29 -6.14 0.14
N GLU A 99 3.21 -6.90 1.23
CA GLU A 99 2.29 -8.03 1.33
C GLU A 99 0.95 -7.50 1.84
N ILE A 100 -0.10 -7.60 1.03
CA ILE A 100 -1.42 -7.07 1.32
C ILE A 100 -2.51 -8.10 1.08
N VAL A 101 -3.64 -7.88 1.74
CA VAL A 101 -4.85 -8.70 1.57
C VAL A 101 -5.87 -7.94 0.74
N ILE A 102 -6.30 -8.56 -0.35
CA ILE A 102 -7.39 -8.14 -1.25
C ILE A 102 -8.39 -9.29 -1.31
N ASP A 103 -9.66 -9.02 -0.99
CA ASP A 103 -10.76 -10.00 -1.02
C ASP A 103 -10.45 -11.34 -0.33
N GLY A 104 -9.72 -11.30 0.80
CA GLY A 104 -9.37 -12.48 1.60
C GLY A 104 -8.12 -13.22 1.13
N LEU A 105 -7.53 -12.84 0.00
CA LEU A 105 -6.31 -13.42 -0.57
C LEU A 105 -5.10 -12.52 -0.34
N CYS A 106 -3.94 -13.12 -0.09
CA CYS A 106 -2.69 -12.42 0.14
C CYS A 106 -1.89 -12.26 -1.16
N TYR A 107 -1.34 -11.06 -1.38
CA TYR A 107 -0.51 -10.73 -2.53
C TYR A 107 0.74 -9.99 -2.10
N ALA A 108 1.90 -10.33 -2.66
CA ALA A 108 3.11 -9.52 -2.55
C ALA A 108 3.24 -8.68 -3.83
N TYR A 109 3.19 -7.37 -3.68
CA TYR A 109 3.53 -6.44 -4.74
C TYR A 109 4.78 -5.66 -4.36
N GLY A 110 5.77 -5.65 -5.24
CA GLY A 110 7.03 -4.98 -4.98
C GLY A 110 7.72 -4.51 -6.25
N PHE A 111 8.74 -3.69 -6.04
CA PHE A 111 9.57 -3.15 -7.10
C PHE A 111 10.92 -2.71 -6.56
N GLU A 112 11.87 -2.62 -7.48
CA GLU A 112 13.19 -2.07 -7.23
C GLU A 112 13.42 -0.80 -8.04
N VAL A 113 14.10 0.18 -7.43
CA VAL A 113 14.38 1.47 -8.05
C VAL A 113 15.79 1.95 -7.72
N LEU A 114 16.57 2.27 -8.76
CA LEU A 114 17.78 3.07 -8.64
C LEU A 114 17.39 4.53 -8.40
N ILE A 115 17.27 4.91 -7.12
CA ILE A 115 16.80 6.24 -6.71
C ILE A 115 17.69 7.36 -7.28
N ALA A 116 19.02 7.17 -7.26
CA ALA A 116 19.99 8.14 -7.77
C ALA A 116 19.74 8.50 -9.24
N GLN A 117 19.32 7.51 -10.02
CA GLN A 117 19.08 7.62 -11.46
C GLN A 117 17.60 7.83 -11.82
N LYS A 118 16.69 7.77 -10.83
CA LYS A 118 15.24 7.77 -11.06
C LYS A 118 14.81 6.68 -12.05
N ARG A 119 15.30 5.45 -11.86
CA ARG A 119 15.03 4.31 -12.77
C ARG A 119 14.52 3.10 -12.02
N ILE A 120 13.39 2.57 -12.46
CA ILE A 120 12.88 1.26 -12.07
C ILE A 120 13.76 0.20 -12.71
N THR A 121 14.14 -0.79 -11.92
CA THR A 121 14.90 -1.96 -12.36
C THR A 121 14.00 -3.18 -12.47
N GLU A 122 13.15 -3.42 -11.47
CA GLU A 122 12.26 -4.58 -11.41
C GLU A 122 10.90 -4.24 -10.81
N GLU A 123 9.88 -5.03 -11.15
CA GLU A 123 8.52 -4.92 -10.63
C GLU A 123 7.85 -6.29 -10.65
N TRP A 124 7.10 -6.63 -9.61
CA TRP A 124 6.48 -7.93 -9.48
C TRP A 124 5.17 -7.92 -8.69
N LEU A 125 4.37 -8.96 -8.94
CA LEU A 125 3.16 -9.32 -8.23
C LEU A 125 3.10 -10.84 -8.07
N TYR A 126 3.04 -11.30 -6.82
CA TYR A 126 2.86 -12.70 -6.47
C TYR A 126 1.55 -12.89 -5.70
N ALA A 127 0.87 -14.01 -5.94
CA ALA A 127 -0.11 -14.54 -5.02
C ALA A 127 0.61 -15.35 -3.93
N LEU A 128 0.29 -15.05 -2.67
CA LEU A 128 0.85 -15.74 -1.51
C LEU A 128 -0.17 -16.74 -0.98
N SER A 129 0.26 -17.97 -0.81
CA SER A 129 -0.49 -19.02 -0.11
C SER A 129 0.34 -19.54 1.07
N SER A 130 -0.27 -20.29 1.98
CA SER A 130 0.40 -20.87 3.15
C SER A 130 1.59 -21.76 2.81
N GLU A 131 1.64 -22.33 1.59
CA GLU A 131 2.67 -23.28 1.17
C GLU A 131 3.55 -22.80 0.02
N LYS A 132 3.10 -21.82 -0.79
CA LYS A 132 3.80 -21.40 -2.01
C LYS A 132 3.58 -19.93 -2.36
N GLU A 133 4.61 -19.35 -2.96
CA GLU A 133 4.55 -18.09 -3.70
C GLU A 133 4.31 -18.42 -5.18
N ARG A 134 3.29 -17.81 -5.79
CA ARG A 134 2.94 -18.02 -7.20
C ARG A 134 3.11 -16.71 -7.96
N PRO A 135 4.05 -16.61 -8.92
CA PRO A 135 4.24 -15.40 -9.70
C PRO A 135 3.01 -15.15 -10.58
N LEU A 136 2.39 -13.99 -10.44
CA LEU A 136 1.30 -13.54 -11.32
C LEU A 136 1.84 -12.63 -12.41
N PHE A 137 2.79 -11.78 -12.08
CA PHE A 137 3.42 -10.83 -12.98
C PHE A 137 4.83 -10.51 -12.51
N THR A 138 5.79 -10.48 -13.44
CA THR A 138 7.15 -9.97 -13.20
C THR A 138 7.62 -9.21 -14.43
N ARG A 139 8.43 -8.18 -14.20
CA ARG A 139 9.09 -7.38 -15.23
C ARG A 139 10.48 -6.98 -14.76
N ASN A 140 11.50 -7.26 -15.58
CA ASN A 140 12.85 -6.76 -15.41
C ASN A 140 13.13 -5.73 -16.52
N CYS A 141 13.36 -4.49 -16.12
CA CYS A 141 13.57 -3.39 -17.06
C CYS A 141 15.01 -3.35 -17.61
N ILE A 142 15.95 -4.07 -16.99
CA ILE A 142 17.36 -4.06 -17.37
C ILE A 142 17.57 -4.90 -18.62
N ASP A 143 17.04 -6.12 -18.64
CA ASP A 143 17.11 -7.02 -19.81
C ASP A 143 15.84 -6.98 -20.68
N GLY A 144 14.75 -6.39 -20.17
CA GLY A 144 13.46 -6.30 -20.85
C GLY A 144 12.62 -7.57 -20.75
N SER A 145 13.00 -8.53 -19.90
CA SER A 145 12.23 -9.74 -19.68
C SER A 145 10.96 -9.46 -18.86
N TYR A 146 9.90 -10.20 -19.17
CA TYR A 146 8.67 -10.16 -18.40
C TYR A 146 7.99 -11.53 -18.43
N ALA A 147 7.21 -11.82 -17.39
CA ALA A 147 6.36 -12.99 -17.33
C ALA A 147 5.03 -12.61 -16.69
N TYR A 148 3.97 -13.30 -17.09
CA TYR A 148 2.68 -13.19 -16.41
C TYR A 148 1.92 -14.51 -16.50
N GLU A 149 1.03 -14.71 -15.54
CA GLU A 149 0.18 -15.89 -15.52
C GLU A 149 -1.01 -15.71 -16.47
N PRO A 150 -1.28 -16.65 -17.40
CA PRO A 150 -2.38 -16.52 -18.35
C PRO A 150 -3.77 -16.38 -17.72
N SER A 151 -3.99 -16.86 -16.49
CA SER A 151 -5.23 -16.68 -15.74
C SER A 151 -5.40 -15.29 -15.13
N LEU A 152 -4.34 -14.48 -15.07
CA LEU A 152 -4.41 -13.09 -14.62
C LEU A 152 -5.20 -12.20 -15.60
N VAL A 153 -5.27 -12.61 -16.88
CA VAL A 153 -5.89 -11.84 -17.95
C VAL A 153 -6.83 -12.73 -18.76
N PRO A 154 -8.12 -12.39 -18.90
CA PRO A 154 -9.06 -13.10 -19.77
C PRO A 154 -8.58 -13.19 -21.22
N ASP A 155 -8.96 -14.28 -21.88
CA ASP A 155 -8.53 -14.60 -23.26
C ASP A 155 -8.82 -13.46 -24.26
N SER A 156 -9.95 -12.77 -24.09
CA SER A 156 -10.40 -11.61 -24.88
C SER A 156 -9.41 -10.43 -24.86
N LEU A 157 -8.70 -10.23 -23.74
CA LEU A 157 -7.85 -9.07 -23.49
C LEU A 157 -6.35 -9.38 -23.56
N ARG A 158 -5.95 -10.65 -23.68
CA ARG A 158 -4.54 -11.06 -23.72
C ARG A 158 -3.72 -10.30 -24.76
N ALA A 159 -4.20 -10.21 -26.00
CA ALA A 159 -3.47 -9.50 -27.06
C ALA A 159 -3.25 -8.01 -26.71
N ARG A 160 -4.25 -7.34 -26.13
CA ARG A 160 -4.13 -5.93 -25.72
C ARG A 160 -3.17 -5.78 -24.54
N PHE A 161 -3.22 -6.71 -23.59
CA PHE A 161 -2.33 -6.74 -22.43
C PHE A 161 -0.87 -6.97 -22.84
N GLU A 162 -0.61 -7.95 -23.72
CA GLU A 162 0.72 -8.25 -24.25
C GLU A 162 1.33 -7.05 -25.00
N ILE A 163 0.54 -6.36 -25.84
CA ILE A 163 1.00 -5.14 -26.52
C ILE A 163 1.40 -4.09 -25.48
N CYS A 164 0.58 -3.89 -24.44
CA CYS A 164 0.88 -2.93 -23.37
C CYS A 164 2.15 -3.30 -22.60
N LEU A 165 2.32 -4.58 -22.27
CA LEU A 165 3.48 -5.08 -21.54
C LEU A 165 4.76 -4.98 -22.37
N SER A 166 4.71 -5.36 -23.64
CA SER A 166 5.83 -5.23 -24.58
C SER A 166 6.26 -3.77 -24.77
N ALA A 167 5.32 -2.82 -24.77
CA ALA A 167 5.62 -1.39 -24.87
C ALA A 167 6.31 -0.85 -23.61
N MET A 168 6.09 -1.51 -22.46
CA MET A 168 6.62 -1.13 -21.16
C MET A 168 7.83 -1.97 -20.73
N GLN A 169 8.30 -2.93 -21.53
CA GLN A 169 9.35 -3.87 -21.13
C GLN A 169 10.64 -3.18 -20.62
N GLN A 170 11.01 -2.03 -21.20
CA GLN A 170 12.19 -1.24 -20.82
C GLN A 170 11.81 0.17 -20.33
N ALA A 171 10.55 0.38 -19.94
CA ALA A 171 10.12 1.65 -19.37
C ALA A 171 10.59 1.78 -17.92
N HIS A 172 11.63 2.57 -17.69
CA HIS A 172 12.24 2.76 -16.37
C HIS A 172 11.60 3.88 -15.53
N ASN A 173 10.76 4.72 -16.12
CA ASN A 173 10.24 5.94 -15.50
C ASN A 173 8.89 5.73 -14.79
N VAL A 174 8.21 4.62 -15.06
CA VAL A 174 6.85 4.34 -14.58
C VAL A 174 6.68 2.86 -14.23
N LEU A 175 5.98 2.60 -13.13
CA LEU A 175 5.58 1.25 -12.75
C LEU A 175 4.45 0.79 -13.69
N PHE A 176 4.47 -0.48 -14.06
CA PHE A 176 3.45 -1.07 -14.91
C PHE A 176 2.08 -1.00 -14.25
N LEU A 177 2.00 -1.20 -12.92
CA LEU A 177 0.77 -0.99 -12.15
C LEU A 177 0.18 0.41 -12.35
N HIS A 178 1.02 1.44 -12.32
CA HIS A 178 0.58 2.82 -12.55
C HIS A 178 0.08 3.01 -13.99
N HIS A 179 0.85 2.54 -14.96
CA HIS A 179 0.55 2.69 -16.38
C HIS A 179 -0.77 1.99 -16.77
N ILE A 180 -0.96 0.74 -16.31
CA ILE A 180 -2.13 -0.05 -16.68
C ILE A 180 -3.42 0.52 -16.09
N VAL A 181 -3.36 1.10 -14.88
CA VAL A 181 -4.53 1.69 -14.21
C VAL A 181 -4.80 3.11 -14.72
N THR A 182 -3.78 3.95 -14.89
CA THR A 182 -3.98 5.37 -15.23
C THR A 182 -4.16 5.60 -16.73
N ASP A 183 -3.33 4.98 -17.57
CA ASP A 183 -3.28 5.30 -19.00
C ASP A 183 -4.21 4.41 -19.85
N LYS A 184 -4.76 3.34 -19.27
CA LYS A 184 -5.59 2.35 -19.97
C LYS A 184 -6.88 1.97 -19.24
N PRO A 185 -7.72 2.95 -18.84
CA PRO A 185 -8.96 2.68 -18.08
C PRO A 185 -9.92 1.71 -18.78
N ALA A 186 -9.99 1.78 -20.11
CA ALA A 186 -10.84 0.92 -20.92
C ALA A 186 -10.49 -0.59 -20.85
N LEU A 187 -9.32 -0.97 -20.31
CA LEU A 187 -8.93 -2.39 -20.19
C LEU A 187 -9.60 -3.10 -18.99
N TYR A 188 -10.09 -2.37 -18.00
CA TYR A 188 -10.73 -2.98 -16.83
C TYR A 188 -12.22 -2.63 -16.68
N GLU A 189 -12.70 -1.57 -17.34
CA GLU A 189 -14.13 -1.23 -17.38
C GLU A 189 -14.99 -2.25 -18.15
N GLU A 190 -14.43 -2.93 -19.15
CA GLU A 190 -15.20 -3.80 -20.07
C GLU A 190 -15.52 -5.19 -19.48
N GLU A 191 -14.66 -5.79 -18.66
CA GLU A 191 -14.84 -7.20 -18.23
C GLU A 191 -14.38 -7.50 -16.78
N GLY A 192 -13.96 -6.51 -15.97
CA GLY A 192 -13.39 -6.78 -14.63
C GLY A 192 -12.10 -7.62 -14.65
N ALA A 193 -11.57 -7.83 -15.85
CA ALA A 193 -10.45 -8.68 -16.24
C ALA A 193 -9.11 -8.39 -15.54
N LEU A 194 -8.89 -7.13 -15.18
CA LEU A 194 -7.68 -6.67 -14.48
C LEU A 194 -8.06 -6.12 -13.10
N SER A 195 -9.15 -6.63 -12.51
CA SER A 195 -9.63 -6.23 -11.18
C SER A 195 -8.54 -6.28 -10.13
N LEU A 196 -7.63 -7.26 -10.20
CA LEU A 196 -6.53 -7.36 -9.24
C LEU A 196 -5.57 -6.16 -9.31
N PHE A 197 -5.16 -5.70 -10.50
CA PHE A 197 -4.32 -4.50 -10.64
C PHE A 197 -5.07 -3.25 -10.15
N PHE A 198 -6.36 -3.15 -10.46
CA PHE A 198 -7.19 -2.05 -9.99
C PHE A 198 -7.33 -2.03 -8.46
N GLU A 199 -7.66 -3.16 -7.85
CA GLU A 199 -7.81 -3.29 -6.39
C GLU A 199 -6.47 -3.08 -5.66
N LEU A 200 -5.36 -3.54 -6.25
CA LEU A 200 -4.02 -3.27 -5.76
C LEU A 200 -3.70 -1.77 -5.77
N HIS A 201 -3.93 -1.09 -6.90
CA HIS A 201 -3.74 0.36 -7.00
C HIS A 201 -4.68 1.11 -6.04
N ARG A 202 -5.94 0.69 -5.96
CA ARG A 202 -6.94 1.25 -5.02
C ARG A 202 -6.51 1.07 -3.57
N TRP A 203 -5.87 -0.04 -3.21
CA TRP A 203 -5.30 -0.23 -1.88
C TRP A 203 -4.24 0.83 -1.57
N PHE A 204 -3.35 1.14 -2.52
CA PHE A 204 -2.39 2.23 -2.36
C PHE A 204 -3.06 3.61 -2.27
N VAL A 205 -4.14 3.87 -3.00
CA VAL A 205 -4.92 5.11 -2.85
C VAL A 205 -5.57 5.21 -1.46
N ALA A 206 -6.04 4.09 -0.91
CA ALA A 206 -6.68 4.02 0.41
C ALA A 206 -5.68 4.03 1.58
N LEU A 207 -4.38 3.84 1.33
CA LEU A 207 -3.36 3.84 2.38
C LEU A 207 -3.13 5.27 2.91
N THR A 208 -3.54 5.51 4.14
CA THR A 208 -3.31 6.80 4.80
C THR A 208 -2.02 6.77 5.62
N LEU A 209 -1.07 7.62 5.25
CA LEU A 209 0.19 7.81 5.99
C LEU A 209 0.19 9.20 6.64
N ALA A 210 0.28 9.23 7.97
CA ALA A 210 0.24 10.47 8.75
C ALA A 210 1.57 10.71 9.47
N ASN A 211 2.01 11.97 9.44
CA ASN A 211 3.14 12.50 10.20
C ASN A 211 2.62 13.45 11.29
N PRO A 212 3.43 13.86 12.28
CA PRO A 212 2.99 14.82 13.31
C PRO A 212 2.44 16.15 12.76
N SER A 213 2.86 16.52 11.55
CA SER A 213 2.40 17.72 10.84
C SER A 213 1.18 17.48 9.95
N SER A 214 0.77 16.22 9.75
CA SER A 214 -0.38 15.87 8.93
C SER A 214 -1.66 16.17 9.70
N SER A 215 -2.61 16.86 9.08
CA SER A 215 -3.98 16.87 9.58
C SER A 215 -4.55 15.46 9.41
N LEU A 216 -4.96 14.83 10.51
CA LEU A 216 -5.75 13.60 10.45
C LEU A 216 -7.14 13.97 9.93
N SER A 217 -7.30 14.00 8.61
CA SER A 217 -8.60 14.06 7.95
C SER A 217 -9.02 12.64 7.54
N GLY A 218 -10.32 12.35 7.56
CA GLY A 218 -10.83 11.06 7.10
C GLY A 218 -10.85 9.93 8.13
N TYR A 219 -10.79 10.21 9.44
CA TYR A 219 -11.37 9.24 10.38
C TYR A 219 -12.81 9.00 9.96
N SER A 220 -13.13 7.75 9.63
CA SER A 220 -14.50 7.36 9.29
C SER A 220 -15.49 7.82 10.35
N LEU A 221 -15.03 7.92 11.62
CA LEU A 221 -15.74 8.47 12.78
C LEU A 221 -16.19 9.93 12.65
N MET A 222 -15.34 10.79 12.09
CA MET A 222 -15.59 12.23 11.96
C MET A 222 -16.30 12.56 10.63
N ALA A 223 -16.27 11.63 9.68
CA ALA A 223 -17.04 11.69 8.45
C ALA A 223 -18.47 11.14 8.60
N ILE A 224 -18.81 10.61 9.79
CA ILE A 224 -20.15 10.09 10.07
C ILE A 224 -21.14 11.25 10.08
N LYS A 225 -21.96 11.33 9.04
CA LYS A 225 -23.05 12.31 8.96
C LYS A 225 -24.29 11.88 9.74
N GLN A 226 -24.42 10.58 10.03
CA GLN A 226 -25.59 10.02 10.70
C GLN A 226 -25.36 9.89 12.22
N PRO A 227 -26.17 10.53 13.07
CA PRO A 227 -25.99 10.47 14.53
C PRO A 227 -25.96 9.04 15.12
N GLN A 228 -26.69 8.09 14.52
CA GLN A 228 -26.71 6.70 15.01
C GLN A 228 -25.37 5.99 14.80
N GLU A 229 -24.75 6.17 13.63
CA GLU A 229 -23.43 5.64 13.34
C GLU A 229 -22.39 6.30 14.26
N MET A 230 -22.52 7.60 14.54
CA MET A 230 -21.57 8.32 15.39
C MET A 230 -21.69 7.86 16.85
N GLY A 231 -22.91 7.65 17.33
CA GLY A 231 -23.19 7.04 18.62
C GLY A 231 -22.54 5.66 18.74
N ARG A 232 -22.73 4.77 17.76
CA ARG A 232 -22.07 3.45 17.73
C ARG A 232 -20.56 3.56 17.72
N ALA A 233 -20.01 4.53 17.01
CA ALA A 233 -18.57 4.68 16.89
C ALA A 233 -17.95 5.20 18.20
N ILE A 234 -18.62 6.13 18.89
CA ILE A 234 -18.19 6.68 20.18
C ILE A 234 -18.23 5.64 21.30
N THR A 235 -19.15 4.67 21.29
CA THR A 235 -19.18 3.61 22.31
C THR A 235 -17.91 2.75 22.31
N HIS A 236 -17.15 2.72 21.21
CA HIS A 236 -15.87 2.01 21.13
C HIS A 236 -14.74 2.72 21.88
N PHE A 237 -14.90 4.00 22.25
CA PHE A 237 -13.83 4.83 22.84
C PHE A 237 -13.82 4.89 24.38
N ALA A 238 -14.55 4.01 25.08
CA ALA A 238 -14.60 3.98 26.55
C ALA A 238 -14.87 5.36 27.19
N THR A 239 -15.60 6.24 26.49
CA THR A 239 -15.90 7.62 26.92
C THR A 239 -17.05 7.70 27.92
N GLY A 240 -17.79 6.60 28.12
CA GLY A 240 -19.03 6.57 28.90
C GLY A 240 -20.25 7.10 28.16
N ILE A 241 -20.12 7.48 26.88
CA ILE A 241 -21.21 8.00 26.05
C ILE A 241 -21.91 6.82 25.35
N SER A 242 -23.21 6.69 25.58
CA SER A 242 -24.03 5.58 25.06
C SER A 242 -24.80 5.93 23.77
N PHE A 243 -25.04 7.22 23.51
CA PHE A 243 -25.81 7.68 22.35
C PHE A 243 -25.49 9.14 21.98
N VAL A 244 -25.67 9.48 20.70
CA VAL A 244 -25.60 10.87 20.20
C VAL A 244 -26.84 11.20 19.39
N HIS A 245 -27.44 12.36 19.66
CA HIS A 245 -28.58 12.88 18.91
C HIS A 245 -28.31 14.33 18.49
N PHE A 246 -28.67 14.69 17.25
CA PHE A 246 -28.72 16.09 16.84
C PHE A 246 -30.09 16.65 17.18
N LYS A 247 -30.12 17.76 17.92
CA LYS A 247 -31.35 18.52 18.21
C LYS A 247 -31.32 19.82 17.41
N PRO A 248 -32.29 20.08 16.53
CA PRO A 248 -32.39 21.39 15.89
C PRO A 248 -32.72 22.43 16.98
N ILE A 249 -31.91 23.49 17.02
CA ILE A 249 -32.10 24.62 17.94
C ILE A 249 -32.28 25.89 17.11
N GLY A 250 -33.19 26.77 17.57
CA GLY A 250 -33.37 28.09 16.97
C GLY A 250 -32.15 28.97 17.26
N PHE A 251 -31.86 29.92 16.38
CA PHE A 251 -30.69 30.80 16.50
C PHE A 251 -30.65 31.54 17.85
N GLU A 252 -31.81 31.96 18.37
CA GLU A 252 -31.98 32.61 19.67
C GLU A 252 -31.60 31.72 20.88
N GLN A 253 -31.65 30.39 20.73
CA GLN A 253 -31.28 29.45 21.79
C GLN A 253 -29.77 29.19 21.84
N VAL A 254 -29.03 29.54 20.79
CA VAL A 254 -27.58 29.39 20.73
C VAL A 254 -26.89 30.42 21.64
N GLU A 255 -27.43 31.64 21.72
CA GLU A 255 -26.89 32.72 22.58
C GLU A 255 -27.01 32.42 24.08
N GLN A 256 -27.85 31.46 24.48
CA GLN A 256 -28.02 31.06 25.88
C GLN A 256 -27.08 29.90 26.31
N LEU A 257 -26.31 29.34 25.38
CA LEU A 257 -25.45 28.17 25.61
C LEU A 257 -23.94 28.47 25.57
N VAL A 258 -23.56 29.72 25.27
CA VAL A 258 -22.17 30.23 25.33
C VAL A 258 -21.98 30.96 26.65
#